data_AF-A0A9E4CF02-F1
#
_entry.id   AF-A0A9E4CF02-F1
#
_cell.length_a   1.000
_cell.length_b   1.000
_cell.length_c   1.000
_cell.angle_alpha   90.00
_cell.angle_beta   90.00
_cell.angle_gamma   90.00
#
_symmetry.space_group_name_H-M   'P 1'
#
loop_
_entity.id
_entity.type
_entity.pdbx_description
1 polymer ?
#
loop_
_entity_poly.entity_id
_entity_poly.type
_entity_poly.pdbx_seq_one_letter_code
_entity_poly.pdbx_strand_id
1 'polypeptide(L)'
;MISSVSTKLTHVQETRNASHQFVINVLSNIGVMGLNIVVGLWFTPYLILHLGIALYGIVILANSVTNYMSIVNGAIGSVTGRYLTIELQQGEVDKANRIFNTAFWSSMILLVGLLPIVVLLAYFAPRLFDVPANSEVGAQWLFLATFISYLFVILKGVFGASTVARNRLDLQNVVTSTNVLVRILVVVFLFEIASQPALWHVGTGA
;
A
#
# COMPACT_ATOMS: atom_id res chain seq x y z
N MET A 1 15.58 1.39 49.35
CA MET A 1 14.21 0.81 49.26
C MET A 1 13.30 1.60 48.30
N ILE A 2 13.33 2.94 48.28
CA ILE A 2 12.49 3.77 47.38
C ILE A 2 12.91 3.66 45.89
N SER A 3 14.22 3.59 45.59
CA SER A 3 14.74 3.43 44.21
C SER A 3 14.28 2.13 43.54
N SER A 4 14.28 0.99 44.25
CA SER A 4 13.85 -0.30 43.69
C SER A 4 12.34 -0.37 43.42
N VAL A 5 11.54 0.40 44.16
CA VAL A 5 10.08 0.49 43.94
C VAL A 5 9.79 1.38 42.74
N SER A 6 10.50 2.51 42.57
CA SER A 6 10.39 3.36 41.38
C SER A 6 10.74 2.59 40.09
N THR A 7 11.82 1.81 40.08
CA THR A 7 12.22 0.99 38.92
C THR A 7 11.21 -0.11 38.58
N LYS A 8 10.58 -0.72 39.60
CA LYS A 8 9.50 -1.69 39.39
C LYS A 8 8.24 -1.03 38.82
N LEU A 9 7.90 0.16 39.30
CA LEU A 9 6.73 0.90 38.80
C LEU A 9 6.92 1.35 37.35
N THR A 10 8.10 1.84 36.97
CA THR A 10 8.39 2.15 35.55
C THR A 10 8.34 0.91 34.65
N HIS A 11 8.92 -0.22 35.06
CA HIS A 11 8.82 -1.47 34.28
C HIS A 11 7.38 -1.99 34.15
N VAL A 12 6.58 -1.92 35.22
CA VAL A 12 5.15 -2.30 35.16
C VAL A 12 4.36 -1.35 34.26
N GLN A 13 4.72 -0.07 34.21
CA GLN A 13 4.06 0.93 33.38
C GLN A 13 4.45 0.79 31.90
N GLU A 14 5.71 0.50 31.59
CA GLU A 14 6.18 0.19 30.23
C GLU A 14 5.53 -1.08 29.67
N THR A 15 5.47 -2.15 30.46
CA THR A 15 4.83 -3.43 30.03
C THR A 15 3.32 -3.27 29.82
N ARG A 16 2.64 -2.46 30.64
CA ARG A 16 1.23 -2.14 30.46
C ARG A 16 0.97 -1.28 29.22
N ASN A 17 1.85 -0.30 28.93
CA ASN A 17 1.73 0.51 27.72
C ASN A 17 2.03 -0.31 26.44
N ALA A 18 3.01 -1.20 26.50
CA ALA A 18 3.34 -2.09 25.38
C ALA A 18 2.22 -3.08 25.08
N SER A 19 1.62 -3.71 26.10
CA SER A 19 0.48 -4.62 25.93
C SER A 19 -0.78 -3.90 25.42
N HIS A 20 -1.05 -2.69 25.88
CA HIS A 20 -2.15 -1.87 25.37
C HIS A 20 -1.96 -1.50 23.89
N GLN A 21 -0.77 -1.03 23.50
CA GLN A 21 -0.45 -0.74 22.09
C GLN A 21 -0.51 -1.99 21.22
N PHE A 22 -0.06 -3.14 21.72
CA PHE A 22 -0.16 -4.41 21.01
C PHE A 22 -1.61 -4.78 20.70
N VAL A 23 -2.50 -4.70 21.70
CA VAL A 23 -3.93 -5.01 21.52
C VAL A 23 -4.57 -4.07 20.50
N ILE A 24 -4.31 -2.76 20.59
CA ILE A 24 -4.82 -1.78 19.61
C ILE A 24 -4.31 -2.12 18.21
N ASN A 25 -3.02 -2.38 18.06
CA ASN A 25 -2.42 -2.70 16.77
C ASN A 25 -3.01 -3.97 16.14
N VAL A 26 -3.26 -5.02 16.95
CA VAL A 26 -3.90 -6.26 16.48
C VAL A 26 -5.35 -5.99 16.05
N LEU A 27 -6.12 -5.27 16.87
CA LEU A 27 -7.51 -4.95 16.55
C LEU A 27 -7.62 -4.07 15.30
N SER A 28 -6.76 -3.06 15.15
CA SER A 28 -6.74 -2.20 13.96
C SER A 28 -6.39 -3.00 12.69
N ASN A 29 -5.45 -3.95 12.75
CA ASN A 29 -5.13 -4.82 11.61
C ASN A 29 -6.29 -5.75 11.25
N ILE A 30 -6.95 -6.36 12.24
CA ILE A 30 -8.15 -7.19 12.01
C ILE A 30 -9.27 -6.35 11.38
N GLY A 31 -9.47 -5.12 11.86
CA GLY A 31 -10.46 -4.18 11.32
C GLY A 31 -10.19 -3.85 9.84
N VAL A 32 -8.93 -3.52 9.49
CA VAL A 32 -8.53 -3.28 8.10
C VAL A 32 -8.72 -4.54 7.23
N MET A 33 -8.39 -5.72 7.75
CA MET A 33 -8.59 -6.97 7.03
C MET A 33 -10.09 -7.21 6.75
N GLY A 34 -10.94 -7.03 7.74
CA GLY A 34 -12.40 -7.12 7.59
C GLY A 34 -12.95 -6.12 6.58
N LEU A 35 -12.50 -4.87 6.62
CA LEU A 35 -12.88 -3.84 5.66
C LEU A 35 -12.51 -4.25 4.23
N ASN A 36 -11.28 -4.74 4.00
CA ASN A 36 -10.86 -5.20 2.67
C ASN A 36 -11.71 -6.36 2.15
N ILE A 37 -12.12 -7.29 3.02
CA ILE A 37 -13.00 -8.40 2.65
C ILE A 37 -14.38 -7.88 2.24
N VAL A 38 -15.00 -7.02 3.07
CA VAL A 38 -16.33 -6.46 2.78
C VAL A 38 -16.32 -5.65 1.49
N VAL A 39 -15.29 -4.81 1.30
CA VAL A 39 -15.09 -4.04 0.07
C VAL A 39 -14.93 -4.98 -1.12
N GLY A 40 -14.07 -5.99 -1.03
CA GLY A 40 -13.84 -6.94 -2.14
C GLY A 40 -15.11 -7.67 -2.55
N LEU A 41 -15.91 -8.14 -1.58
CA LEU A 41 -17.16 -8.85 -1.84
C LEU A 41 -18.21 -8.01 -2.57
N TRP A 42 -18.25 -6.70 -2.32
CA TRP A 42 -19.19 -5.79 -2.98
C TRP A 42 -18.63 -5.19 -4.28
N PHE A 43 -17.35 -4.81 -4.28
CA PHE A 43 -16.72 -4.08 -5.36
C PHE A 43 -16.42 -4.97 -6.57
N THR A 44 -16.01 -6.23 -6.36
CA THR A 44 -15.79 -7.18 -7.46
C THR A 44 -17.04 -7.38 -8.33
N PRO A 45 -18.23 -7.75 -7.79
CA PRO A 45 -19.42 -7.89 -8.62
C PRO A 45 -19.87 -6.56 -9.22
N TYR A 46 -19.72 -5.43 -8.53
CA TYR A 46 -19.99 -4.10 -9.07
C TYR A 46 -19.17 -3.81 -10.33
N LEU A 47 -17.85 -4.08 -10.29
CA LEU A 47 -16.97 -3.90 -11.44
C LEU A 47 -17.35 -4.83 -12.60
N ILE A 48 -17.66 -6.10 -12.32
CA ILE A 48 -18.05 -7.06 -13.35
C ILE A 48 -19.34 -6.63 -14.05
N LEU A 49 -20.33 -6.13 -13.30
CA LEU A 49 -21.61 -5.68 -13.87
C LEU A 49 -21.46 -4.46 -14.77
N HIS A 50 -20.56 -3.52 -14.44
CA HIS A 50 -20.39 -2.28 -15.20
C HIS A 50 -19.38 -2.39 -16.35
N LEU A 51 -18.30 -3.16 -16.19
CA LEU A 51 -17.23 -3.29 -17.18
C LEU A 51 -17.37 -4.56 -18.03
N GLY A 52 -18.05 -5.58 -17.54
CA GLY A 52 -18.06 -6.92 -18.13
C GLY A 52 -16.84 -7.76 -17.73
N ILE A 53 -16.99 -9.08 -17.88
CA ILE A 53 -16.03 -10.08 -17.39
C ILE A 53 -14.66 -9.95 -18.07
N ALA A 54 -14.63 -9.69 -19.38
CA ALA A 54 -13.38 -9.55 -20.13
C ALA A 54 -12.54 -8.36 -19.64
N LEU A 55 -13.18 -7.22 -19.39
CA LEU A 55 -12.52 -6.00 -18.92
C LEU A 55 -12.08 -6.11 -17.46
N TYR A 56 -12.86 -6.79 -16.62
CA TYR A 56 -12.43 -7.12 -15.25
C TYR A 56 -11.19 -8.03 -15.23
N GLY A 57 -11.06 -8.95 -16.19
CA GLY A 57 -9.86 -9.76 -16.36
C GLY A 57 -8.59 -8.91 -16.51
N ILE A 58 -8.68 -7.82 -17.30
CA ILE A 58 -7.57 -6.86 -17.49
C ILE A 58 -7.23 -6.14 -16.18
N VAL A 59 -8.24 -5.75 -15.40
CA VAL A 59 -8.05 -5.15 -14.06
C VAL A 59 -7.26 -6.09 -13.15
N ILE A 60 -7.61 -7.39 -13.13
CA ILE A 60 -6.89 -8.40 -12.33
C ILE A 60 -5.44 -8.58 -12.81
N LEU A 61 -5.20 -8.56 -14.12
CA LEU A 61 -3.85 -8.67 -14.68
C LEU A 61 -2.97 -7.49 -14.25
N ALA A 62 -3.48 -6.26 -14.34
CA ALA A 62 -2.77 -5.07 -13.88
C ALA A 62 -2.45 -5.13 -12.38
N ASN A 63 -3.42 -5.50 -11.55
CA ASN A 63 -3.22 -5.66 -10.10
C ASN A 63 -2.19 -6.76 -9.78
N SER A 64 -2.16 -7.85 -10.56
CA SER A 64 -1.21 -8.94 -10.34
C SER A 64 0.24 -8.47 -10.56
N VAL A 65 0.48 -7.68 -11.61
CA VAL A 65 1.80 -7.10 -11.87
C VAL A 65 2.24 -6.19 -10.71
N THR A 66 1.36 -5.31 -10.22
CA THR A 66 1.68 -4.46 -9.06
C THR A 66 1.90 -5.27 -7.77
N ASN A 67 1.18 -6.37 -7.58
CA ASN A 67 1.36 -7.24 -6.43
C ASN A 67 2.76 -7.87 -6.42
N TYR A 68 3.29 -8.29 -7.57
CA TYR A 68 4.67 -8.79 -7.66
C TYR A 68 5.69 -7.69 -7.32
N MET A 69 5.47 -6.47 -7.82
CA MET A 69 6.32 -5.33 -7.45
C MET A 69 6.24 -5.04 -5.94
N SER A 70 5.08 -5.25 -5.30
CA SER A 70 4.88 -4.98 -3.86
C SER A 70 5.69 -5.88 -2.95
N ILE A 71 6.09 -7.06 -3.41
CA ILE A 71 6.95 -7.97 -2.65
C ILE A 71 8.29 -7.29 -2.36
N VAL A 72 8.87 -6.64 -3.37
CA VAL A 72 10.16 -5.94 -3.23
C VAL A 72 10.03 -4.75 -2.29
N ASN A 73 8.98 -3.94 -2.48
CA ASN A 73 8.70 -2.80 -1.61
C ASN A 73 8.45 -3.24 -0.15
N GLY A 74 7.71 -4.33 0.05
CA GLY A 74 7.44 -4.91 1.37
C GLY A 74 8.70 -5.42 2.06
N ALA A 75 9.64 -6.02 1.30
CA ALA A 75 10.93 -6.45 1.84
C ALA A 75 11.75 -5.27 2.37
N ILE A 76 11.83 -4.17 1.62
CA ILE A 76 12.50 -2.93 2.07
C ILE A 76 11.83 -2.42 3.34
N GLY A 77 10.50 -2.25 3.32
CA GLY A 77 9.74 -1.78 4.48
C GLY A 77 9.95 -2.64 5.74
N SER A 78 9.99 -3.96 5.59
CA SER A 78 10.22 -4.92 6.68
C SER A 78 11.62 -4.78 7.29
N VAL A 79 12.66 -4.76 6.45
CA VAL A 79 14.05 -4.62 6.89
C VAL A 79 14.26 -3.26 7.54
N THR A 80 13.82 -2.18 6.89
CA THR A 80 13.90 -0.82 7.43
C THR A 80 13.17 -0.70 8.76
N GLY A 81 11.92 -1.18 8.84
CA GLY A 81 11.14 -1.12 10.08
C GLY A 81 11.84 -1.83 11.24
N ARG A 82 12.39 -3.04 11.01
CA ARG A 82 13.13 -3.79 12.02
C ARG A 82 14.37 -3.05 12.51
N TYR A 83 15.27 -2.66 11.60
CA TYR A 83 16.52 -2.00 11.99
C TYR A 83 16.28 -0.63 12.60
N LEU A 84 15.28 0.12 12.10
CA LEU A 84 14.90 1.40 12.66
C LEU A 84 14.35 1.26 14.08
N THR A 85 13.57 0.20 14.35
CA THR A 85 13.09 -0.11 15.71
C THR A 85 14.26 -0.39 16.66
N ILE A 86 15.23 -1.20 16.24
CA ILE A 86 16.40 -1.57 17.06
C ILE A 86 17.20 -0.32 17.46
N GLU A 87 17.57 0.53 16.50
CA GLU A 87 18.37 1.73 16.79
C GLU A 87 17.58 2.77 17.63
N LEU A 88 16.28 2.92 17.39
CA LEU A 88 15.42 3.80 18.19
C LEU A 88 15.28 3.31 19.64
N GLN A 89 15.18 2.00 19.86
CA GLN A 89 15.14 1.40 21.20
C GLN A 89 16.48 1.56 21.95
N GLN A 90 17.59 1.63 21.23
CA GLN A 90 18.91 1.89 21.80
C GLN A 90 19.16 3.39 22.07
N GLY A 91 18.26 4.28 21.65
CA GLY A 91 18.42 5.74 21.79
C GLY A 91 19.34 6.38 20.72
N GLU A 92 19.79 5.60 19.74
CA GLU A 92 20.78 5.98 18.74
C GLU A 92 20.11 6.66 17.53
N VAL A 93 19.62 7.89 17.72
CA VAL A 93 18.81 8.62 16.73
C VAL A 93 19.57 8.88 15.42
N ASP A 94 20.89 9.11 15.48
CA ASP A 94 21.70 9.37 14.27
C ASP A 94 21.78 8.13 13.37
N LYS A 95 21.94 6.94 13.96
CA LYS A 95 21.95 5.66 13.22
C LYS A 95 20.58 5.36 12.65
N ALA A 96 19.51 5.62 13.42
CA ALA A 96 18.13 5.53 12.95
C ALA A 96 17.88 6.42 11.73
N ASN A 97 18.36 7.66 11.75
CA ASN A 97 18.25 8.58 10.61
C ASN A 97 19.04 8.08 9.38
N ARG A 98 20.22 7.50 9.60
CA ARG A 98 21.01 6.90 8.52
C ARG A 98 20.29 5.72 7.87
N ILE A 99 19.63 4.86 8.66
CA ILE A 99 18.80 3.75 8.15
C ILE A 99 17.64 4.30 7.32
N PHE A 100 16.92 5.30 7.84
CA PHE A 100 15.80 5.91 7.12
C PHE A 100 16.23 6.52 5.78
N ASN A 101 17.31 7.32 5.77
CA ASN A 101 17.81 7.94 4.54
C ASN A 101 18.30 6.88 3.55
N THR A 102 18.95 5.81 4.02
CA THR A 102 19.36 4.70 3.15
C THR A 102 18.16 4.03 2.52
N ALA A 103 17.12 3.72 3.30
CA ALA A 103 15.88 3.12 2.80
C ALA A 103 15.14 4.03 1.79
N PHE A 104 15.12 5.33 2.06
CA PHE A 104 14.56 6.34 1.15
C PHE A 104 15.30 6.34 -0.20
N TRP A 105 16.63 6.42 -0.17
CA TRP A 105 17.42 6.38 -1.40
C TRP A 105 17.34 5.05 -2.14
N SER A 106 17.31 3.92 -1.44
CA SER A 106 17.07 2.60 -2.06
C SER A 106 15.71 2.56 -2.77
N SER A 107 14.67 3.12 -2.15
CA SER A 107 13.34 3.18 -2.75
C SER A 107 13.29 4.15 -3.93
N MET A 108 14.07 5.23 -3.91
CA MET A 108 14.22 6.13 -5.04
C MET A 108 14.92 5.49 -6.24
N ILE A 109 15.99 4.73 -6.00
CA ILE A 109 16.67 3.97 -7.04
C ILE A 109 15.72 2.94 -7.65
N LEU A 110 14.96 2.23 -6.81
CA LEU A 110 13.96 1.27 -7.26
C LEU A 110 12.86 1.95 -8.10
N LEU A 111 12.39 3.13 -7.70
CA LEU A 111 11.41 3.91 -8.46
C LEU A 111 11.95 4.31 -9.84
N VAL A 112 13.16 4.86 -9.89
CA VAL A 112 13.79 5.27 -11.16
C VAL A 112 14.07 4.06 -12.06
N GLY A 113 14.50 2.93 -11.48
CA GLY A 113 14.72 1.69 -12.22
C GLY A 113 13.44 1.06 -12.76
N LEU A 114 12.32 1.15 -12.02
CA LEU A 114 11.03 0.61 -12.44
C LEU A 114 10.29 1.48 -13.46
N LEU A 115 10.51 2.80 -13.47
CA LEU A 115 9.87 3.74 -14.40
C LEU A 115 9.90 3.29 -15.88
N PRO A 116 11.08 3.00 -16.49
CA PRO A 116 11.12 2.59 -17.90
C PRO A 116 10.45 1.22 -18.12
N ILE A 117 10.55 0.30 -17.15
CA ILE A 117 9.93 -1.03 -17.22
C ILE A 117 8.41 -0.90 -17.23
N VAL A 118 7.87 -0.05 -16.35
CA VAL A 118 6.45 0.27 -16.24
C VAL A 118 5.89 0.86 -17.54
N VAL A 119 6.59 1.84 -18.12
CA VAL A 119 6.15 2.47 -19.38
C VAL A 119 6.19 1.46 -20.53
N LEU A 120 7.25 0.65 -20.61
CA LEU A 120 7.38 -0.39 -21.63
C LEU A 120 6.28 -1.45 -21.50
N LEU A 121 6.05 -1.96 -20.29
CA LEU A 121 5.01 -2.95 -20.02
C LEU A 121 3.62 -2.39 -20.33
N ALA A 122 3.31 -1.15 -19.95
CA ALA A 122 2.02 -0.53 -20.26
C ALA A 122 1.79 -0.38 -21.77
N TYR A 123 2.83 -0.02 -22.53
CA TYR A 123 2.76 0.09 -23.98
C TYR A 123 2.51 -1.28 -24.66
N PHE A 124 3.20 -2.33 -24.22
CA PHE A 124 3.08 -3.68 -24.77
C PHE A 124 1.91 -4.50 -24.19
N ALA A 125 1.30 -4.05 -23.10
CA ALA A 125 0.25 -4.78 -22.39
C ALA A 125 -0.92 -5.27 -23.29
N PRO A 126 -1.48 -4.46 -24.22
CA PRO A 126 -2.57 -4.94 -25.07
C PRO A 126 -2.20 -6.13 -25.95
N ARG A 127 -0.92 -6.20 -26.37
CA ARG A 127 -0.38 -7.28 -27.20
C ARG A 127 0.00 -8.51 -26.38
N LEU A 128 0.45 -8.32 -25.14
CA LEU A 128 0.84 -9.41 -24.25
C LEU A 128 -0.37 -10.16 -23.65
N PHE A 129 -1.48 -9.45 -23.44
CA PHE A 129 -2.65 -9.98 -22.72
C PHE A 129 -3.88 -10.24 -23.59
N ASP A 130 -3.73 -10.24 -24.93
CA ASP A 130 -4.78 -10.53 -25.91
C ASP A 130 -6.10 -9.78 -25.63
N VAL A 131 -5.99 -8.46 -25.58
CA VAL A 131 -7.11 -7.58 -25.21
C VAL A 131 -8.17 -7.54 -26.32
N PRO A 132 -9.48 -7.61 -25.99
CA PRO A 132 -10.54 -7.53 -26.99
C PRO A 132 -10.41 -6.32 -27.91
N ALA A 133 -10.58 -6.55 -29.21
CA ALA A 133 -10.63 -5.49 -30.21
C ALA A 133 -11.65 -4.42 -29.79
N ASN A 134 -11.25 -3.15 -29.81
CA ASN A 134 -11.94 -1.95 -29.30
C ASN A 134 -11.63 -1.51 -27.85
N SER A 135 -10.90 -2.30 -27.04
CA SER A 135 -10.54 -1.93 -25.66
C SER A 135 -9.04 -1.71 -25.42
N GLU A 136 -8.22 -1.81 -26.45
CA GLU A 136 -6.76 -1.72 -26.37
C GLU A 136 -6.27 -0.41 -25.75
N VAL A 137 -6.80 0.73 -26.20
CA VAL A 137 -6.44 2.06 -25.69
C VAL A 137 -6.85 2.19 -24.21
N GLY A 138 -8.03 1.69 -23.84
CA GLY A 138 -8.48 1.68 -22.44
C GLY A 138 -7.57 0.83 -21.54
N ALA A 139 -7.12 -0.32 -22.04
CA ALA A 139 -6.17 -1.18 -21.34
C ALA A 139 -4.84 -0.49 -21.11
N GLN A 140 -4.26 0.18 -22.11
CA GLN A 140 -3.00 0.93 -21.96
C GLN A 140 -3.10 1.98 -20.86
N TRP A 141 -4.19 2.77 -20.85
CA TRP A 141 -4.41 3.78 -19.82
C TRP A 141 -4.60 3.17 -18.43
N LEU A 142 -5.31 2.04 -18.33
CA LEU A 142 -5.47 1.33 -17.06
C LEU A 142 -4.12 0.86 -16.52
N PHE A 143 -3.29 0.21 -17.35
CA PHE A 143 -1.97 -0.26 -16.93
C PHE A 143 -1.07 0.91 -16.54
N LEU A 144 -1.04 1.98 -17.34
CA LEU A 144 -0.23 3.16 -17.07
C LEU A 144 -0.64 3.83 -15.76
N ALA A 145 -1.93 4.06 -15.54
CA ALA A 145 -2.42 4.67 -14.30
C ALA A 145 -2.15 3.77 -13.08
N THR A 146 -2.43 2.47 -13.19
CA THR A 146 -2.18 1.50 -12.11
C THR A 146 -0.71 1.44 -11.73
N PHE A 147 0.19 1.46 -12.72
CA PHE A 147 1.62 1.41 -12.45
C PHE A 147 2.17 2.72 -11.91
N ILE A 148 1.69 3.88 -12.38
CA ILE A 148 2.06 5.18 -11.82
C ILE A 148 1.60 5.28 -10.36
N SER A 149 0.36 4.90 -10.07
CA SER A 149 -0.16 4.80 -8.70
C SER A 149 0.75 3.94 -7.83
N TYR A 150 1.23 2.82 -8.36
CA TYR A 150 2.14 1.94 -7.64
C TYR A 150 3.50 2.59 -7.33
N LEU A 151 4.02 3.48 -8.18
CA LEU A 151 5.23 4.26 -7.85
C LEU A 151 5.02 5.17 -6.62
N PHE A 152 3.83 5.76 -6.48
CA PHE A 152 3.48 6.50 -5.26
C PHE A 152 3.38 5.59 -4.04
N VAL A 153 2.94 4.33 -4.20
CA VAL A 153 2.92 3.33 -3.11
C VAL A 153 4.32 3.01 -2.61
N ILE A 154 5.31 2.88 -3.51
CA ILE A 154 6.72 2.68 -3.12
C ILE A 154 7.21 3.85 -2.26
N LEU A 155 6.95 5.08 -2.69
CA LEU A 155 7.31 6.28 -1.94
C LEU A 155 6.65 6.33 -0.56
N LYS A 156 5.34 6.06 -0.48
CA LYS A 156 4.59 5.99 0.78
C LYS A 156 5.14 4.91 1.72
N GLY A 157 5.64 3.78 1.17
CA GLY A 157 6.16 2.65 1.93
C GLY A 157 7.30 3.01 2.90
N VAL A 158 8.22 3.89 2.48
CA VAL A 158 9.36 4.33 3.30
C VAL A 158 8.89 5.09 4.54
N PHE A 159 7.90 5.97 4.39
CA PHE A 159 7.29 6.70 5.49
C PHE A 159 6.43 5.79 6.39
N GLY A 160 5.86 4.72 5.83
CA GLY A 160 5.22 3.66 6.60
C GLY A 160 6.19 2.96 7.56
N ALA A 161 7.41 2.65 7.11
CA ALA A 161 8.41 1.96 7.92
C ALA A 161 8.84 2.76 9.18
N SER A 162 8.86 4.09 9.12
CA SER A 162 9.13 4.93 10.30
C SER A 162 8.01 4.93 11.32
N THR A 163 6.76 4.77 10.85
CA THR A 163 5.57 4.64 11.70
C THR A 163 5.53 3.28 12.40
N VAL A 164 5.89 2.21 11.68
CA VAL A 164 6.08 0.85 12.22
C VAL A 164 7.15 0.87 13.32
N ALA A 165 8.27 1.56 13.09
CA ALA A 165 9.37 1.61 14.05
C ALA A 165 9.04 2.32 15.36
N ARG A 166 8.01 3.19 15.37
CA ARG A 166 7.46 3.80 16.59
C ARG A 166 6.30 3.01 17.20
N ASN A 167 6.05 1.78 16.75
CA ASN A 167 4.93 0.93 17.15
C ASN A 167 3.54 1.56 16.96
N ARG A 168 3.42 2.56 16.06
CA ARG A 168 2.16 3.27 15.79
C ARG A 168 1.46 2.71 14.56
N LEU A 169 1.27 1.39 14.50
CA LEU A 169 0.60 0.71 13.38
C LEU A 169 -0.84 1.23 13.16
N ASP A 170 -1.45 1.78 14.19
CA ASP A 170 -2.75 2.45 14.11
C ASP A 170 -2.78 3.59 13.08
N LEU A 171 -1.74 4.43 13.02
CA LEU A 171 -1.62 5.51 12.02
C LEU A 171 -1.48 4.95 10.60
N GLN A 172 -0.74 3.86 10.45
CA GLN A 172 -0.59 3.18 9.15
C GLN A 172 -1.94 2.61 8.69
N ASN A 173 -2.70 2.01 9.60
CA ASN A 173 -4.02 1.46 9.32
C ASN A 173 -5.05 2.53 8.96
N VAL A 174 -4.99 3.71 9.58
CA VAL A 174 -5.82 4.87 9.19
C VAL A 174 -5.50 5.32 7.76
N VAL A 175 -4.22 5.42 7.39
CA VAL A 175 -3.80 5.79 6.03
C VAL A 175 -4.24 4.74 5.01
N THR A 176 -4.10 3.45 5.32
CA THR A 176 -4.57 2.35 4.46
C THR A 176 -6.08 2.40 4.27
N SER A 177 -6.83 2.53 5.36
CA SER A 177 -8.30 2.60 5.32
C SER A 177 -8.77 3.81 4.50
N THR A 178 -8.11 4.96 4.68
CA THR A 178 -8.40 6.17 3.92
C THR A 178 -8.12 5.97 2.43
N ASN A 179 -6.99 5.34 2.05
CA ASN A 179 -6.72 5.04 0.63
C ASN A 179 -7.79 4.12 0.03
N VAL A 180 -8.22 3.08 0.74
CA VAL A 180 -9.26 2.15 0.24
C VAL A 180 -10.58 2.89 0.04
N LEU A 181 -11.00 3.72 1.02
CA LEU A 181 -12.24 4.49 0.92
C LEU A 181 -12.18 5.53 -0.21
N VAL A 182 -11.07 6.28 -0.31
CA VAL A 182 -10.85 7.26 -1.39
C VAL A 182 -10.85 6.58 -2.75
N ARG A 183 -10.18 5.42 -2.88
CA ARG A 183 -10.19 4.61 -4.11
C ARG A 183 -11.60 4.27 -4.55
N ILE A 184 -12.43 3.74 -3.64
CA ILE A 184 -13.81 3.36 -3.96
C ILE A 184 -14.62 4.60 -4.34
N LEU A 185 -14.52 5.68 -3.56
CA LEU A 185 -15.24 6.92 -3.82
C LEU A 185 -14.88 7.51 -5.19
N VAL A 186 -13.60 7.56 -5.54
CA VAL A 186 -13.13 8.03 -6.85
C VAL A 186 -13.66 7.14 -7.96
N VAL A 187 -13.57 5.82 -7.83
CA VAL A 187 -14.03 4.90 -8.88
C VAL A 187 -15.56 4.99 -9.07
N VAL A 188 -16.33 5.03 -7.98
CA VAL A 188 -17.80 5.14 -8.05
C VAL A 188 -18.21 6.50 -8.61
N PHE A 189 -17.59 7.59 -8.15
CA PHE A 189 -17.86 8.95 -8.65
C PHE A 189 -17.57 9.08 -10.15
N LEU A 190 -16.48 8.48 -10.61
CA LEU A 190 -16.12 8.46 -12.02
C LEU A 190 -17.07 7.61 -12.87
N PHE A 191 -17.58 6.49 -12.34
CA PHE A 191 -18.59 5.69 -13.04
C PHE A 191 -19.96 6.36 -13.12
N GLU A 192 -20.36 7.14 -12.12
CA GLU A 192 -21.63 7.88 -12.11
C GLU A 192 -21.62 9.09 -13.07
N ILE A 193 -20.45 9.73 -13.27
CA ILE A 193 -20.31 10.90 -14.16
C ILE A 193 -20.03 10.50 -15.62
N ALA A 194 -19.32 9.39 -15.86
CA ALA A 194 -19.00 8.96 -17.21
C ALA A 194 -20.13 8.12 -17.82
N SER A 195 -20.84 8.68 -18.79
CA SER A 195 -21.96 8.02 -19.51
C SER A 195 -21.53 6.79 -20.36
N GLN A 196 -20.22 6.46 -20.39
CA GLN A 196 -19.70 5.16 -20.83
C GLN A 196 -18.61 4.71 -19.83
N PRO A 197 -18.77 3.56 -19.15
CA PRO A 197 -17.78 3.06 -18.19
C PRO A 197 -16.50 2.66 -18.93
N ALA A 198 -15.54 3.58 -18.98
CA ALA A 198 -14.27 3.37 -19.65
C ALA A 198 -13.20 2.85 -18.67
N LEU A 199 -12.37 1.93 -19.16
CA LEU A 199 -11.37 1.18 -18.37
C LEU A 199 -10.40 2.08 -17.55
N TRP A 200 -10.13 3.29 -18.04
CA TRP A 200 -9.15 4.20 -17.43
C TRP A 200 -9.57 4.71 -16.04
N HIS A 201 -10.87 4.73 -15.72
CA HIS A 201 -11.37 5.19 -14.43
C HIS A 201 -10.89 4.29 -13.27
N VAL A 202 -10.81 2.97 -13.50
CA VAL A 202 -10.32 2.02 -12.47
C VAL A 202 -8.84 2.24 -12.17
N GLY A 203 -8.05 2.65 -13.16
CA GLY A 203 -6.63 2.95 -13.00
C GLY A 203 -6.37 4.19 -12.16
N THR A 204 -7.26 5.19 -12.16
CA THR A 204 -7.09 6.42 -11.36
C THR A 204 -7.32 6.23 -9.86
N GLY A 205 -8.07 5.18 -9.48
CA GLY A 205 -8.28 4.82 -8.08
C GLY A 205 -7.23 3.88 -7.51
N ALA A 206 -6.32 3.35 -8.33
CA ALA A 206 -5.31 2.38 -7.92
C ALA A 206 -4.30 2.97 -6.91
#